data_AF-M2ZJR6-F1
#
_entry.id   AF-M2ZJR6-F1
#
_cell.length_a   1.000
_cell.length_b   1.000
_cell.length_c   1.000
_cell.angle_alpha   90.00
_cell.angle_beta   90.00
_cell.angle_gamma   90.00
#
_symmetry.space_group_name_H-M   'P 1'
#
loop_
_entity.id
_entity.type
_entity.pdbx_description
1 polymer ?
#
loop_
_entity_poly.entity_id
_entity_poly.type
_entity_poly.pdbx_seq_one_letter_code
_entity_poly.pdbx_strand_id
1 'polypeptide(L)'
;MARVAGDTTSRSTAVAAASEETSVNIQTVASAVEELAASVSEITRQVSQSATISANAVQEAEGTDGIVMGLSEAANKIGTVAALIENIASQTNLLALNATIEAARAGEAGKGFTVVANEVKNLAYQTVKATADIGEQIRSIQEATSASVEAIRSIGGTIREINGISTAIASAVEEQSAATSEISRNVHEASKAVNDVNKNIADVSSGASQTGAAASQVLQAAGDVSKQSELIRKDVVQFLSGIKSIQQNA
;
A
#
# COMPACT_ATOMS: atom_id res chain seq x y z
N MET A 1 -37.48 29.97 39.94
CA MET A 1 -36.78 30.58 38.78
C MET A 1 -35.29 30.72 39.00
N ALA A 2 -34.81 31.42 40.05
CA ALA A 2 -33.36 31.58 40.30
C ALA A 2 -32.56 30.26 40.37
N ARG A 3 -33.11 29.22 41.04
CA ARG A 3 -32.49 27.89 41.09
C ARG A 3 -32.37 27.25 39.70
N VAL A 4 -33.45 27.28 38.92
CA VAL A 4 -33.49 26.74 37.55
C VAL A 4 -32.49 27.46 36.65
N ALA A 5 -32.37 28.78 36.77
CA ALA A 5 -31.35 29.56 36.08
C ALA A 5 -29.92 29.12 36.43
N GLY A 6 -29.62 28.94 37.73
CA GLY A 6 -28.33 28.44 38.19
C GLY A 6 -28.01 27.04 37.67
N ASP A 7 -28.99 26.13 37.71
CA ASP A 7 -28.85 24.77 37.17
C ASP A 7 -28.59 24.78 35.66
N THR A 8 -29.28 25.64 34.91
CA THR A 8 -29.06 25.82 33.46
C THR A 8 -27.66 26.34 33.18
N THR A 9 -27.19 27.37 33.89
CA THR A 9 -25.83 27.89 33.73
C THR A 9 -24.78 26.80 34.00
N SER A 10 -24.93 26.03 35.09
CA SER A 10 -24.00 24.94 35.41
C SER A 10 -23.98 23.87 34.32
N ARG A 11 -25.13 23.48 33.78
CA ARG A 11 -25.22 22.54 32.65
C ARG A 11 -24.61 23.12 31.37
N SER A 12 -24.82 24.40 31.08
CA SER A 12 -24.21 25.07 29.94
C SER A 12 -22.68 25.06 30.02
N THR A 13 -22.12 25.31 31.20
CA THR A 13 -20.66 25.20 31.41
C THR A 13 -20.15 23.79 31.16
N ALA A 14 -20.86 22.76 31.63
CA ALA A 14 -20.48 21.36 31.39
C ALA A 14 -20.53 21.01 29.89
N VAL A 15 -21.55 21.46 29.16
CA VAL A 15 -21.65 21.24 27.70
C VAL A 15 -20.56 22.00 26.93
N ALA A 16 -20.22 23.22 27.34
CA ALA A 16 -19.12 23.98 26.74
C ALA A 16 -17.76 23.25 26.92
N ALA A 17 -17.48 22.75 28.13
CA ALA A 17 -16.27 21.98 28.40
C ALA A 17 -16.18 20.70 27.54
N ALA A 18 -17.28 19.94 27.45
CA ALA A 18 -17.34 18.75 26.60
C ALA A 18 -17.17 19.07 25.10
N SER A 19 -17.67 20.23 24.66
CA SER A 19 -17.53 20.70 23.29
C SER A 19 -16.09 21.13 22.98
N GLU A 20 -15.39 21.79 23.91
CA GLU A 20 -13.95 22.08 23.80
C GLU A 20 -13.12 20.79 23.69
N GLU A 21 -13.38 19.80 24.55
CA GLU A 21 -12.74 18.48 24.47
C GLU A 21 -12.97 17.81 23.11
N THR A 22 -14.21 17.85 22.62
CA THR A 22 -14.56 17.32 21.29
C THR A 22 -13.82 18.05 20.18
N SER A 23 -13.63 19.37 20.29
CA SER A 23 -12.86 20.15 19.32
C SER A 23 -11.39 19.73 19.28
N VAL A 24 -10.78 19.42 20.43
CA VAL A 24 -9.42 18.87 20.50
C VAL A 24 -9.34 17.52 19.80
N ASN A 25 -10.30 16.62 20.08
CA ASN A 25 -10.36 15.31 19.42
C ASN A 25 -10.51 15.43 17.90
N ILE A 26 -11.36 16.34 17.42
CA ILE A 26 -11.53 16.61 15.98
C ILE A 26 -10.20 17.10 15.36
N GLN A 27 -9.46 17.96 16.06
CA GLN A 27 -8.16 18.43 15.57
C GLN A 27 -7.14 17.29 15.47
N THR A 28 -7.12 16.37 16.44
CA THR A 28 -6.29 15.16 16.38
C THR A 28 -6.67 14.27 15.21
N VAL A 29 -7.97 14.04 14.98
CA VAL A 29 -8.45 13.27 13.83
C VAL A 29 -8.08 13.96 12.51
N ALA A 30 -8.20 15.29 12.42
CA ALA A 30 -7.81 16.05 11.24
C ALA A 30 -6.34 15.82 10.87
N SER A 31 -5.43 15.89 11.85
CA SER A 31 -4.00 15.62 11.63
C SER A 31 -3.76 14.17 11.18
N ALA A 32 -4.45 13.19 11.78
CA ALA A 32 -4.35 11.79 11.35
C ALA A 32 -4.85 11.59 9.90
N VAL A 33 -5.88 12.31 9.48
CA VAL A 33 -6.40 12.27 8.10
C VAL A 33 -5.42 12.90 7.11
N GLU A 34 -4.74 13.98 7.48
CA GLU A 34 -3.68 14.58 6.65
C GLU A 34 -2.49 13.62 6.48
N GLU A 35 -2.07 12.94 7.55
CA GLU A 35 -1.03 11.90 7.47
C GLU A 35 -1.46 10.71 6.60
N LEU A 36 -2.72 10.25 6.73
CA LEU A 36 -3.27 9.20 5.88
C LEU A 36 -3.30 9.62 4.40
N ALA A 37 -3.70 10.85 4.09
CA ALA A 37 -3.70 11.37 2.72
C ALA A 37 -2.29 11.40 2.12
N ALA A 38 -1.29 11.82 2.92
CA ALA A 38 0.12 11.77 2.51
C ALA A 38 0.59 10.33 2.26
N SER A 39 0.22 9.39 3.14
CA SER A 39 0.57 7.97 3.00
C SER A 39 -0.06 7.34 1.76
N VAL A 40 -1.33 7.59 1.48
CA VAL A 40 -2.05 7.13 0.28
C VAL A 40 -1.37 7.65 -1.01
N SER A 41 -0.98 8.93 -1.02
CA SER A 41 -0.27 9.53 -2.16
C SER A 41 1.09 8.87 -2.41
N GLU A 42 1.85 8.60 -1.35
CA GLU A 42 3.15 7.92 -1.45
C GLU A 42 2.99 6.46 -1.90
N ILE A 43 1.99 5.73 -1.39
CA ILE A 43 1.69 4.36 -1.83
C ILE A 43 1.34 4.37 -3.32
N THR A 44 0.51 5.32 -3.77
CA THR A 44 0.15 5.47 -5.19
C THR A 44 1.40 5.62 -6.07
N ARG A 45 2.34 6.49 -5.64
CA ARG A 45 3.61 6.70 -6.32
C ARG A 45 4.44 5.42 -6.38
N GLN A 46 4.56 4.70 -5.27
CA GLN A 46 5.34 3.45 -5.19
C GLN A 46 4.73 2.32 -6.02
N VAL A 47 3.41 2.22 -6.07
CA VAL A 47 2.70 1.22 -6.88
C VAL A 47 2.92 1.49 -8.37
N SER A 48 2.79 2.74 -8.81
CA SER A 48 3.08 3.14 -10.20
C SER A 48 4.53 2.86 -10.59
N GLN A 49 5.48 3.15 -9.70
CA GLN A 49 6.89 2.82 -9.89
C GLN A 49 7.11 1.29 -10.00
N SER A 50 6.46 0.51 -9.13
CA SER A 50 6.54 -0.96 -9.14
C SER A 50 5.98 -1.57 -10.42
N ALA A 51 4.87 -1.02 -10.95
CA ALA A 51 4.30 -1.42 -12.22
C ALA A 51 5.27 -1.16 -13.39
N THR A 52 5.94 0.00 -13.38
CA THR A 52 6.97 0.36 -14.38
C THR A 52 8.17 -0.57 -14.32
N ILE A 53 8.69 -0.84 -13.11
CA ILE A 53 9.82 -1.78 -12.91
C ILE A 53 9.44 -3.18 -13.39
N SER A 54 8.24 -3.64 -13.07
CA SER A 54 7.75 -4.96 -13.50
C SER A 54 7.66 -5.04 -15.03
N ALA A 55 7.14 -4.01 -15.70
CA ALA A 55 7.07 -3.97 -17.16
C ALA A 55 8.47 -4.03 -17.81
N ASN A 56 9.44 -3.26 -17.27
CA ASN A 56 10.82 -3.30 -17.74
C ASN A 56 11.45 -4.69 -17.53
N ALA A 57 11.19 -5.33 -16.39
CA ALA A 57 11.72 -6.66 -16.09
C ALA A 57 11.13 -7.74 -17.01
N VAL A 58 9.86 -7.62 -17.43
CA VAL A 58 9.29 -8.51 -18.47
C VAL A 58 10.06 -8.34 -19.78
N GLN A 59 10.29 -7.10 -20.21
CA GLN A 59 11.04 -6.82 -21.45
C GLN A 59 12.47 -7.36 -21.39
N GLU A 60 13.14 -7.22 -20.26
CA GLU A 60 14.50 -7.74 -20.06
C GLU A 60 14.52 -9.29 -20.07
N ALA A 61 13.52 -9.93 -19.47
CA ALA A 61 13.35 -11.38 -19.53
C ALA A 61 13.12 -11.87 -20.98
N GLU A 62 12.26 -11.19 -21.75
CA GLU A 62 12.04 -11.49 -23.18
C GLU A 62 13.32 -11.31 -24.02
N GLY A 63 14.08 -10.25 -23.76
CA GLY A 63 15.38 -10.03 -24.42
C GLY A 63 16.38 -11.14 -24.10
N THR A 64 16.42 -11.58 -22.84
CA THR A 64 17.29 -12.67 -22.39
C THR A 64 16.87 -14.01 -23.02
N ASP A 65 15.58 -14.30 -23.11
CA ASP A 65 15.04 -15.48 -23.81
C ASP A 65 15.54 -15.55 -25.27
N GLY A 66 15.49 -14.41 -25.98
CA GLY A 66 15.99 -14.31 -27.35
C GLY A 66 17.49 -14.59 -27.49
N ILE A 67 18.31 -14.08 -26.56
CA ILE A 67 19.77 -14.33 -26.57
C ILE A 67 20.06 -15.82 -26.33
N VAL A 68 19.37 -16.44 -25.38
CA VAL A 68 19.54 -17.85 -25.01
C VAL A 68 19.05 -18.76 -26.14
N MET A 69 17.97 -18.42 -26.83
CA MET A 69 17.54 -19.11 -28.05
C MET A 69 18.62 -19.05 -29.14
N GLY A 70 19.26 -17.89 -29.33
CA GLY A 70 20.39 -17.75 -30.27
C GLY A 70 21.58 -18.67 -29.91
N LEU A 71 21.86 -18.85 -28.63
CA LEU A 71 22.88 -19.81 -28.16
C LEU A 71 22.50 -21.26 -28.50
N SER A 72 21.23 -21.63 -28.34
CA SER A 72 20.71 -22.95 -28.72
C SER A 72 20.89 -23.23 -30.22
N GLU A 73 20.57 -22.25 -31.07
CA GLU A 73 20.78 -22.35 -32.52
C GLU A 73 22.27 -22.49 -32.87
N ALA A 74 23.14 -21.72 -32.22
CA ALA A 74 24.58 -21.82 -32.41
C ALA A 74 25.11 -23.21 -32.02
N ALA A 75 24.69 -23.75 -30.87
CA ALA A 75 25.04 -25.09 -30.42
C ALA A 75 24.58 -26.17 -31.41
N ASN A 76 23.36 -26.05 -31.97
CA ASN A 76 22.85 -26.94 -33.03
C ASN A 76 23.70 -26.90 -34.31
N LYS A 77 24.13 -25.71 -34.74
CA LYS A 77 25.02 -25.56 -35.91
C LYS A 77 26.37 -26.21 -35.67
N ILE A 78 26.96 -26.00 -34.48
CA ILE A 78 28.23 -26.65 -34.11
C ILE A 78 28.04 -28.17 -34.08
N GLY A 79 26.92 -28.68 -33.54
CA GLY A 79 26.61 -30.11 -33.48
C GLY A 79 26.54 -30.75 -34.87
N THR A 80 25.92 -30.04 -35.82
CA THR A 80 25.86 -30.46 -37.23
C THR A 80 27.25 -30.53 -37.87
N VAL A 81 28.11 -29.54 -37.58
CA VAL A 81 29.50 -29.51 -38.07
C VAL A 81 30.33 -30.63 -37.44
N ALA A 82 30.21 -30.85 -36.13
CA ALA A 82 30.91 -31.93 -35.43
C ALA A 82 30.54 -33.31 -36.00
N ALA A 83 29.25 -33.55 -36.25
CA ALA A 83 28.77 -34.79 -36.89
C ALA A 83 29.32 -34.95 -38.32
N LEU A 84 29.43 -33.87 -39.10
CA LEU A 84 30.06 -33.92 -40.42
C LEU A 84 31.56 -34.29 -40.33
N ILE A 85 32.29 -33.70 -39.37
CA ILE A 85 33.71 -34.02 -39.15
C ILE A 85 33.88 -35.48 -38.72
N GLU A 86 33.02 -35.99 -37.85
CA GLU A 86 33.02 -37.40 -37.43
C GLU A 86 32.83 -38.35 -38.61
N ASN A 87 31.90 -38.02 -39.52
CA ASN A 87 31.66 -38.78 -40.75
C ASN A 87 32.89 -38.75 -41.69
N ILE A 88 33.50 -37.58 -41.88
CA ILE A 88 34.71 -37.44 -42.70
C ILE A 88 35.87 -38.24 -42.10
N ALA A 89 36.05 -38.19 -40.78
CA ALA A 89 37.10 -38.93 -40.08
C ALA A 89 36.86 -40.45 -40.19
N SER A 90 35.62 -40.91 -40.05
CA SER A 90 35.25 -42.32 -40.26
C SER A 90 35.54 -42.79 -41.69
N GLN A 91 35.21 -41.97 -42.70
CA GLN A 91 35.53 -42.28 -44.09
C GLN A 91 37.05 -42.28 -44.35
N THR A 92 37.78 -41.34 -43.75
CA THR A 92 39.24 -41.26 -43.84
C THR A 92 39.90 -42.48 -43.20
N ASN A 93 39.37 -42.97 -42.07
CA ASN A 93 39.82 -44.19 -41.42
C ASN A 93 39.60 -45.43 -42.33
N LEU A 94 38.46 -45.52 -43.02
CA LEU A 94 38.19 -46.59 -43.99
C LEU A 94 39.12 -46.51 -45.21
N LEU A 95 39.37 -45.31 -45.73
CA LEU A 95 40.32 -45.10 -46.83
C LEU A 95 41.75 -45.48 -46.43
N ALA A 96 42.18 -45.09 -45.23
CA ALA A 96 43.48 -45.44 -44.68
C ALA A 96 43.62 -46.96 -44.48
N LEU A 97 42.56 -47.63 -44.02
CA LEU A 97 42.52 -49.09 -43.92
C LEU A 97 42.71 -49.76 -45.29
N ASN A 98 41.98 -49.30 -46.31
CA ASN A 98 42.14 -49.80 -47.68
C ASN A 98 43.56 -49.57 -48.22
N ALA A 99 44.16 -48.41 -47.92
CA ALA A 99 45.55 -48.12 -48.28
C ALA A 99 46.55 -49.05 -47.56
N THR A 100 46.33 -49.36 -46.27
CA THR A 100 47.14 -50.35 -45.53
C THR A 100 47.04 -51.74 -46.16
N ILE A 101 45.84 -52.15 -46.63
CA ILE A 101 45.63 -53.43 -47.31
C ILE A 101 46.39 -53.47 -48.64
N GLU A 102 46.28 -52.43 -49.46
CA GLU A 102 46.96 -52.38 -50.77
C GLU A 102 48.49 -52.26 -50.62
N ALA A 103 48.96 -51.53 -49.61
CA ALA A 103 50.38 -51.46 -49.27
C ALA A 103 50.94 -52.82 -48.81
N ALA A 104 50.18 -53.60 -48.06
CA ALA A 104 50.54 -54.98 -47.72
C ALA A 104 50.60 -55.88 -48.97
N ARG A 105 49.71 -55.65 -49.94
CA ARG A 105 49.66 -56.37 -51.21
C ARG A 105 50.86 -56.08 -52.11
N ALA A 106 51.43 -54.88 -52.04
CA ALA A 106 52.63 -54.47 -52.75
C ALA A 106 53.95 -55.02 -52.14
N GLY A 107 53.90 -55.71 -51.01
CA GLY A 107 55.08 -56.35 -50.38
C GLY A 107 56.14 -55.34 -49.93
N GLU A 108 57.42 -55.60 -50.23
CA GLU A 108 58.55 -54.72 -49.83
C GLU A 108 58.43 -53.29 -50.38
N ALA A 109 57.87 -53.12 -51.59
CA ALA A 109 57.70 -51.80 -52.21
C ALA A 109 56.65 -50.93 -51.49
N GLY A 110 55.74 -51.54 -50.73
CA GLY A 110 54.66 -50.86 -50.01
C GLY A 110 55.00 -50.41 -48.59
N LYS A 111 56.16 -50.78 -48.03
CA LYS A 111 56.50 -50.53 -46.60
C LYS A 111 56.37 -49.06 -46.18
N GLY A 112 56.84 -48.12 -47.01
CA GLY A 112 56.71 -46.68 -46.74
C GLY A 112 55.26 -46.20 -46.76
N PHE A 113 54.44 -46.72 -47.69
CA PHE A 113 53.01 -46.44 -47.76
C PHE A 113 52.24 -46.99 -46.56
N THR A 114 52.62 -48.18 -46.06
CA THR A 114 52.02 -48.77 -44.85
C THR A 114 52.18 -47.88 -43.62
N VAL A 115 53.35 -47.25 -43.45
CA VAL A 115 53.58 -46.32 -42.31
C VAL A 115 52.66 -45.11 -42.40
N VAL A 116 52.58 -44.49 -43.58
CA VAL A 116 51.70 -43.32 -43.79
C VAL A 116 50.23 -43.70 -43.61
N ALA A 117 49.79 -44.84 -44.14
CA ALA A 117 48.41 -45.30 -44.00
C ALA A 117 48.04 -45.56 -42.53
N ASN A 118 48.95 -46.14 -41.74
CA ASN A 118 48.73 -46.33 -40.31
C ASN A 118 48.69 -45.01 -39.53
N GLU A 119 49.52 -44.03 -39.90
CA GLU A 119 49.49 -42.70 -39.27
C GLU A 119 48.17 -41.99 -39.57
N VAL A 120 47.73 -41.97 -40.84
CA VAL A 120 46.42 -41.39 -41.24
C VAL A 120 45.27 -42.09 -40.51
N LYS A 121 45.33 -43.42 -40.38
CA LYS A 121 44.34 -44.21 -39.62
C LYS A 121 44.28 -43.78 -38.16
N ASN A 122 45.43 -43.55 -37.52
CA ASN A 122 45.50 -43.11 -36.12
C ASN A 122 44.96 -41.68 -35.94
N LEU A 123 45.34 -40.73 -36.81
CA LEU A 123 44.77 -39.39 -36.81
C LEU A 123 43.25 -39.41 -36.99
N ALA A 124 42.75 -40.23 -37.92
CA ALA A 124 41.32 -40.38 -38.15
C ALA A 124 40.59 -40.92 -36.91
N TYR A 125 41.15 -41.93 -36.24
CA TYR A 125 40.61 -42.44 -34.97
C TYR A 125 40.59 -41.39 -33.85
N GLN A 126 41.68 -40.64 -33.68
CA GLN A 126 41.75 -39.54 -32.72
C GLN A 126 40.72 -38.45 -33.05
N THR A 127 40.51 -38.15 -34.34
CA THR A 127 39.51 -37.17 -34.77
C THR A 127 38.10 -37.63 -34.42
N VAL A 128 37.74 -38.89 -34.70
CA VAL A 128 36.42 -39.45 -34.31
C VAL A 128 36.18 -39.32 -32.81
N LYS A 129 37.18 -39.67 -32.00
CA LYS A 129 37.08 -39.54 -30.54
C LYS A 129 36.88 -38.08 -30.11
N ALA A 130 37.69 -37.16 -30.63
CA ALA A 130 37.57 -35.75 -30.30
C ALA A 130 36.23 -35.15 -30.71
N THR A 131 35.68 -35.54 -31.88
CA THR A 131 34.35 -35.08 -32.30
C THR A 131 33.22 -35.65 -31.45
N ALA A 132 33.37 -36.88 -30.94
CA ALA A 132 32.41 -37.47 -30.01
C ALA A 132 32.38 -36.71 -28.67
N ASP A 133 33.56 -36.38 -28.12
CA ASP A 133 33.70 -35.57 -26.90
C ASP A 133 33.08 -34.17 -27.10
N ILE A 134 33.32 -33.53 -28.26
CA ILE A 134 32.66 -32.27 -28.63
C ILE A 134 31.14 -32.42 -28.68
N GLY A 135 30.63 -33.53 -29.23
CA GLY A 135 29.19 -33.82 -29.29
C GLY A 135 28.55 -33.95 -27.91
N GLU A 136 29.22 -34.56 -26.94
CA GLU A 136 28.79 -34.59 -25.54
C GLU A 136 28.74 -33.19 -24.92
N GLN A 137 29.75 -32.37 -25.19
CA GLN A 137 29.79 -30.99 -24.69
C GLN A 137 28.67 -30.12 -25.28
N ILE A 138 28.35 -30.31 -26.56
CA ILE A 138 27.25 -29.60 -27.23
C ILE A 138 25.91 -30.00 -26.63
N ARG A 139 25.68 -31.30 -26.37
CA ARG A 139 24.46 -31.74 -25.67
C ARG A 139 24.32 -31.10 -24.31
N SER A 140 25.40 -31.08 -23.52
CA SER A 140 25.40 -30.42 -22.21
C SER A 140 25.06 -28.93 -22.31
N ILE A 141 25.58 -28.22 -23.33
CA ILE A 141 25.24 -26.81 -23.59
C ILE A 141 23.76 -26.67 -23.96
N GLN A 142 23.22 -27.53 -24.81
CA GLN A 142 21.82 -27.50 -25.22
C GLN A 142 20.88 -27.73 -24.04
N GLU A 143 21.18 -28.71 -23.18
CA GLU A 143 20.42 -28.99 -21.96
C GLU A 143 20.42 -27.80 -21.00
N ALA A 144 21.59 -27.21 -20.72
CA ALA A 144 21.72 -26.02 -19.88
C ALA A 144 20.98 -24.80 -20.46
N THR A 145 21.01 -24.65 -21.78
CA THR A 145 20.29 -23.60 -22.50
C THR A 145 18.77 -23.79 -22.37
N SER A 146 18.27 -25.01 -22.52
CA SER A 146 16.84 -25.33 -22.35
C SER A 146 16.37 -25.06 -20.92
N ALA A 147 17.15 -25.48 -19.93
CA ALA A 147 16.84 -25.22 -18.52
C ALA A 147 16.83 -23.70 -18.21
N SER A 148 17.72 -22.93 -18.85
CA SER A 148 17.76 -21.47 -18.71
C SER A 148 16.52 -20.80 -19.30
N VAL A 149 16.05 -21.24 -20.47
CA VAL A 149 14.79 -20.76 -21.07
C VAL A 149 13.58 -21.01 -20.16
N GLU A 150 13.48 -22.21 -19.58
CA GLU A 150 12.39 -22.54 -18.65
C GLU A 150 12.43 -21.63 -17.40
N ALA A 151 13.61 -21.41 -16.83
CA ALA A 151 13.78 -20.51 -15.69
C ALA A 151 13.39 -19.06 -16.03
N ILE A 152 13.81 -18.54 -17.19
CA ILE A 152 13.46 -17.19 -17.66
C ILE A 152 11.94 -17.04 -17.84
N ARG A 153 11.29 -18.05 -18.43
CA ARG A 153 9.82 -18.06 -18.59
C ARG A 153 9.09 -18.08 -17.25
N SER A 154 9.59 -18.85 -16.28
CA SER A 154 9.05 -18.87 -14.92
C SER A 154 9.17 -17.49 -14.27
N ILE A 155 10.33 -16.85 -14.38
CA ILE A 155 10.58 -15.49 -13.87
C ILE A 155 9.61 -14.49 -14.53
N GLY A 156 9.45 -14.53 -15.85
CA GLY A 156 8.48 -13.70 -16.57
C GLY A 156 7.01 -13.97 -16.17
N GLY A 157 6.69 -15.18 -15.72
CA GLY A 157 5.41 -15.51 -15.09
C GLY A 157 5.23 -14.80 -13.75
N THR A 158 6.20 -14.92 -12.84
CA THR A 158 6.18 -14.27 -11.53
C THR A 158 6.11 -12.75 -11.64
N ILE A 159 6.82 -12.13 -12.59
CA ILE A 159 6.78 -10.68 -12.79
C ILE A 159 5.39 -10.22 -13.27
N ARG A 160 4.72 -11.00 -14.13
CA ARG A 160 3.33 -10.71 -14.55
C ARG A 160 2.35 -10.81 -13.39
N GLU A 161 2.53 -11.76 -12.48
CA GLU A 161 1.75 -11.85 -11.25
C GLU A 161 1.96 -10.61 -10.36
N ILE A 162 3.21 -10.17 -10.18
CA ILE A 162 3.53 -8.93 -9.46
C ILE A 162 2.85 -7.70 -10.10
N ASN A 163 2.83 -7.62 -11.43
CA ASN A 163 2.14 -6.55 -12.14
C ASN A 163 0.63 -6.56 -11.85
N GLY A 164 0.00 -7.74 -11.89
CA GLY A 164 -1.42 -7.90 -11.55
C GLY A 164 -1.75 -7.50 -10.11
N ILE A 165 -0.90 -7.89 -9.15
CA ILE A 165 -1.02 -7.46 -7.74
C ILE A 165 -0.89 -5.94 -7.63
N SER A 166 0.07 -5.33 -8.33
CA SER A 166 0.27 -3.88 -8.33
C SER A 166 -0.97 -3.14 -8.84
N THR A 167 -1.63 -3.66 -9.89
CA THR A 167 -2.90 -3.10 -10.38
C THR A 167 -4.01 -3.21 -9.34
N ALA A 168 -4.15 -4.35 -8.66
CA ALA A 168 -5.15 -4.52 -7.61
C ALA A 168 -4.91 -3.57 -6.43
N ILE A 169 -3.65 -3.37 -6.03
CA ILE A 169 -3.28 -2.40 -5.00
C ILE A 169 -3.62 -0.99 -5.46
N ALA A 170 -3.32 -0.62 -6.72
CA ALA A 170 -3.66 0.70 -7.24
C ALA A 170 -5.16 1.00 -7.10
N SER A 171 -6.02 0.06 -7.48
CA SER A 171 -7.48 0.21 -7.33
C SER A 171 -7.90 0.34 -5.86
N ALA A 172 -7.32 -0.44 -4.95
CA ALA A 172 -7.61 -0.34 -3.52
C ALA A 172 -7.16 1.02 -2.93
N VAL A 173 -6.04 1.55 -3.41
CA VAL A 173 -5.50 2.85 -2.97
C VAL A 173 -6.34 4.01 -3.50
N GLU A 174 -6.88 3.92 -4.71
CA GLU A 174 -7.86 4.88 -5.23
C GLU A 174 -9.13 4.93 -4.36
N GLU A 175 -9.64 3.77 -3.94
CA GLU A 175 -10.79 3.69 -3.02
C GLU A 175 -10.45 4.29 -1.64
N GLN A 176 -9.26 3.99 -1.10
CA GLN A 176 -8.78 4.60 0.15
C GLN A 176 -8.61 6.12 0.05
N SER A 177 -8.17 6.63 -1.10
CA SER A 177 -8.06 8.07 -1.36
C SER A 177 -9.43 8.75 -1.29
N ALA A 178 -10.44 8.17 -1.94
CA ALA A 178 -11.81 8.66 -1.89
C ALA A 178 -12.36 8.66 -0.45
N ALA A 179 -12.20 7.55 0.28
CA ALA A 179 -12.63 7.44 1.67
C ALA A 179 -11.92 8.44 2.58
N THR A 180 -10.62 8.65 2.41
CA THR A 180 -9.84 9.63 3.18
C THR A 180 -10.32 11.06 2.92
N SER A 181 -10.63 11.39 1.67
CA SER A 181 -11.21 12.69 1.29
C SER A 181 -12.58 12.91 1.94
N GLU A 182 -13.43 11.88 1.96
CA GLU A 182 -14.74 11.93 2.63
C GLU A 182 -14.61 12.11 4.15
N ILE A 183 -13.67 11.40 4.79
CA ILE A 183 -13.39 11.58 6.23
C ILE A 183 -12.92 13.01 6.50
N SER A 184 -12.00 13.55 5.69
CA SER A 184 -11.52 14.93 5.81
C SER A 184 -12.69 15.93 5.77
N ARG A 185 -13.61 15.74 4.83
CA ARG A 185 -14.83 16.56 4.74
C ARG A 185 -15.70 16.42 5.99
N ASN A 186 -15.96 15.21 6.46
CA ASN A 186 -16.77 14.95 7.66
C ASN A 186 -16.15 15.56 8.93
N VAL A 187 -14.83 15.52 9.06
CA VAL A 187 -14.09 16.16 10.16
C VAL A 187 -14.29 17.69 10.13
N HIS A 188 -14.24 18.31 8.95
CA HIS A 188 -14.48 19.74 8.80
C HIS A 188 -15.93 20.12 9.15
N GLU A 189 -16.91 19.32 8.70
CA GLU A 189 -18.32 19.52 9.03
C GLU A 189 -18.58 19.35 10.55
N ALA A 190 -17.95 18.34 11.19
CA ALA A 190 -18.02 18.13 12.63
C ALA A 190 -17.38 19.30 13.41
N SER A 191 -16.23 19.81 12.97
CA SER A 191 -15.59 20.99 13.57
C SER A 191 -16.51 22.21 13.56
N LYS A 192 -17.20 22.44 12.44
CA LYS A 192 -18.19 23.51 12.32
C LYS A 192 -19.37 23.30 13.27
N ALA A 193 -19.90 22.08 13.35
CA ALA A 193 -21.00 21.75 14.24
C ALA A 193 -20.65 21.98 15.72
N VAL A 194 -19.45 21.59 16.16
CA VAL A 194 -18.97 21.85 17.52
C VAL A 194 -18.86 23.35 17.81
N ASN A 195 -18.36 24.13 16.85
CA ASN A 195 -18.32 25.59 16.98
C ASN A 195 -19.72 26.21 17.12
N ASP A 196 -20.70 25.71 16.38
CA ASP A 196 -22.09 26.18 16.47
C ASP A 196 -22.73 25.79 17.82
N VAL A 197 -22.45 24.59 18.34
CA VAL A 197 -22.87 24.19 19.70
C VAL A 197 -22.27 25.11 20.76
N ASN A 198 -20.98 25.46 20.65
CA ASN A 198 -20.32 26.39 21.57
C ASN A 198 -20.93 27.79 21.56
N LYS A 199 -21.33 28.31 20.41
CA LYS A 199 -22.06 29.59 20.33
C LYS A 199 -23.43 29.50 20.98
N ASN A 200 -24.21 28.48 20.62
CA ASN A 200 -25.56 28.28 21.15
C ASN A 200 -25.55 28.09 22.67
N ILE A 201 -24.57 27.38 23.23
CA ILE A 201 -24.50 27.14 24.68
C ILE A 201 -24.09 28.40 25.46
N ALA A 202 -23.27 29.27 24.84
CA ALA A 202 -22.95 30.59 25.39
C ALA A 202 -24.21 31.46 25.48
N ASP A 203 -25.05 31.46 24.43
CA ASP A 203 -26.32 32.18 24.42
C ASP A 203 -27.30 31.65 25.48
N VAL A 204 -27.41 30.32 25.63
CA VAL A 204 -28.23 29.68 26.68
C VAL A 204 -27.73 30.07 28.07
N SER A 205 -26.42 30.07 28.31
CA SER A 205 -25.82 30.49 29.58
C SER A 205 -26.13 31.95 29.91
N SER A 206 -26.04 32.83 28.90
CA SER A 206 -26.38 34.25 29.02
C SER A 206 -27.87 34.45 29.36
N GLY A 207 -28.77 33.78 28.64
CA GLY A 207 -30.22 33.85 28.90
C GLY A 207 -30.61 33.29 30.28
N ALA A 208 -29.94 32.24 30.74
CA ALA A 208 -30.11 31.71 32.09
C ALA A 208 -29.68 32.72 33.15
N SER A 209 -28.52 33.36 32.97
CA SER A 209 -28.03 34.43 33.86
C SER A 209 -29.01 35.60 33.95
N GLN A 210 -29.54 36.08 32.82
CA GLN A 210 -30.56 37.12 32.77
C GLN A 210 -31.86 36.71 33.50
N THR A 211 -32.31 35.46 33.31
CA THR A 211 -33.47 34.90 34.01
C THR A 211 -33.25 34.83 35.52
N GLY A 212 -32.03 34.47 35.95
CA GLY A 212 -31.63 34.46 37.35
C GLY A 212 -31.68 35.86 37.97
N ALA A 213 -31.16 36.87 37.27
CA ALA A 213 -31.22 38.26 37.70
C ALA A 213 -32.65 38.78 37.83
N ALA A 214 -33.50 38.53 36.82
CA ALA A 214 -34.91 38.91 36.84
C ALA A 214 -35.67 38.23 37.99
N ALA A 215 -35.40 36.94 38.26
CA ALA A 215 -36.00 36.22 39.37
C ALA A 215 -35.60 36.81 40.74
N SER A 216 -34.35 37.26 40.88
CA SER A 216 -33.87 37.95 42.09
C SER A 216 -34.60 39.28 42.30
N GLN A 217 -34.77 40.07 41.22
CA GLN A 217 -35.53 41.33 41.27
C GLN A 217 -37.00 41.10 41.66
N VAL A 218 -37.66 40.08 41.10
CA VAL A 218 -39.04 39.72 41.46
C VAL A 218 -39.13 39.29 42.93
N LEU A 219 -38.18 38.50 43.42
CA LEU A 219 -38.14 38.08 44.82
C LEU A 219 -37.98 39.29 45.75
N GLN A 220 -37.13 40.24 45.39
CA GLN A 220 -36.94 41.48 46.13
C GLN A 220 -38.24 42.31 46.18
N ALA A 221 -38.87 42.53 45.02
CA ALA A 221 -40.13 43.27 44.93
C ALA A 221 -41.25 42.59 45.74
N ALA A 222 -41.37 41.26 45.69
CA ALA A 222 -42.32 40.50 46.50
C ALA A 222 -42.05 40.64 48.00
N GLY A 223 -40.77 40.65 48.41
CA GLY A 223 -40.36 40.91 49.79
C GLY A 223 -40.74 42.31 50.26
N ASP A 224 -40.57 43.33 49.41
CA ASP A 224 -40.94 44.71 49.73
C ASP A 224 -42.46 44.87 49.82
N VAL A 225 -43.23 44.26 48.92
CA VAL A 225 -44.71 44.22 49.00
C VAL A 225 -45.18 43.52 50.28
N SER A 226 -44.52 42.42 50.68
CA SER A 226 -44.83 41.73 51.94
C SER A 226 -44.58 42.61 53.15
N LYS A 227 -43.45 43.34 53.20
CA LYS A 227 -43.16 44.30 54.28
C LYS A 227 -44.19 45.42 54.31
N GLN A 228 -44.55 45.98 53.15
CA GLN A 228 -45.54 47.05 53.07
C GLN A 228 -46.93 46.58 53.54
N SER A 229 -47.30 45.34 53.21
CA SER A 229 -48.56 44.74 53.65
C SER A 229 -48.59 44.54 55.18
N GLU A 230 -47.47 44.15 55.78
CA GLU A 230 -47.32 44.05 57.25
C GLU A 230 -47.41 45.40 57.96
N LEU A 231 -46.84 46.46 57.36
CA LEU A 231 -46.97 47.82 57.87
C LEU A 231 -48.44 48.29 57.84
N ILE A 232 -49.12 48.13 56.70
CA ILE A 232 -50.54 48.47 56.57
C ILE A 232 -51.38 47.70 57.59
N ARG A 233 -51.12 46.40 57.76
CA ARG A 233 -51.80 45.57 58.77
C ARG A 233 -51.60 46.13 60.18
N LYS A 234 -50.38 46.51 60.53
CA LYS A 234 -50.06 47.10 61.83
C LYS A 234 -50.77 48.44 62.03
N ASP A 235 -50.75 49.30 61.03
CA ASP A 235 -51.41 50.62 61.07
C ASP A 235 -52.92 50.48 61.23
N VAL A 236 -53.55 49.53 60.52
CA VAL A 236 -54.98 49.23 60.66
C VAL A 236 -55.32 48.71 62.04
N VAL A 237 -54.52 47.79 62.60
CA VAL A 237 -54.72 47.28 63.96
C VAL A 237 -54.59 48.40 65.00
N GLN A 238 -53.58 49.27 64.85
CA GLN A 238 -53.37 50.41 65.73
C GLN A 238 -54.53 51.41 65.65
N PHE A 239 -55.02 51.69 64.44
CA PHE A 239 -56.17 52.55 64.20
C PHE A 239 -57.45 52.00 64.85
N LEU A 240 -57.76 50.71 64.62
CA LEU A 240 -58.93 50.06 65.22
C LEU A 240 -58.84 50.00 66.75
N SER A 241 -57.65 49.79 67.31
CA SER A 241 -57.42 49.81 68.76
C SER A 241 -57.62 51.22 69.34
N GLY A 242 -57.15 52.25 68.63
CA GLY A 242 -57.41 53.65 68.94
C GLY A 242 -58.91 53.95 69.02
N ILE A 243 -59.70 53.54 68.01
CA ILE A 243 -61.16 53.71 68.02
C ILE A 243 -61.81 53.02 69.23
N LYS A 244 -61.42 51.76 69.54
CA LYS A 244 -61.94 51.05 70.72
C LYS A 244 -61.64 51.76 72.03
N SER A 245 -60.45 52.34 72.17
CA SER A 245 -60.07 53.08 73.38
C SER A 245 -60.87 54.37 73.57
N ILE A 246 -61.28 55.01 72.46
CA ILE A 246 -62.15 56.20 72.49
C ILE A 246 -63.58 55.81 72.89
N GLN A 247 -64.09 54.67 72.42
CA GLN A 247 -65.42 54.17 72.78
C GLN A 247 -65.53 53.66 74.23
N GLN A 248 -64.44 53.31 74.92
CA GLN A 248 -64.46 52.89 76.33
C GLN A 248 -64.32 54.05 77.33
N ASN A 249 -63.92 55.24 76.86
CA ASN A 249 -63.75 56.45 77.68
C ASN A 249 -64.87 57.49 77.46
N ALA A 250 -65.88 57.15 76.66
CA ALA A 250 -67.10 57.93 76.44
C ALA A 250 -68.29 57.20 77.09
#